data_AF-A0A7S3YAV9-F1
#
_entry.id   AF-A0A7S3YAV9-F1
#
_cell.length_a   1.000
_cell.length_b   1.000
_cell.length_c   1.000
_cell.angle_alpha   90.00
_cell.angle_beta   90.00
_cell.angle_gamma   90.00
#
_symmetry.space_group_name_H-M   'P 1'
#
loop_
_entity.id
_entity.type
_entity.pdbx_description
1 polymer ?
#
loop_
_entity_poly.entity_id
_entity_poly.type
_entity_poly.pdbx_seq_one_letter_code
_entity_poly.pdbx_strand_id
1 'polypeptide(L)'
;GVCYVVPYYHTIRPFLIDGLHAQYYRGTGLVADAEKGLVVVDRNTVPSGMGDVTLSFGGSVEIPGKVECINPIHNISVVSYDPKLVSSLPVKSAKFHEGGKPEPADEKKKSE
;
A
#
# COMPACT_ATOMS: atom_id res chain seq x y z
N GLY A 1 14.50 -3.79 8.01
CA GLY A 1 14.24 -3.80 6.56
C GLY A 1 12.97 -3.04 6.32
N VAL A 2 12.87 -2.29 5.23
CA VAL A 2 11.67 -1.51 4.91
C VAL A 2 10.58 -2.48 4.48
N CYS A 3 9.55 -2.63 5.31
CA CYS A 3 8.40 -3.50 5.01
C CYS A 3 7.14 -2.69 4.65
N TYR A 4 7.16 -1.38 4.86
CA TYR A 4 6.05 -0.48 4.56
C TYR A 4 6.46 0.57 3.52
N VAL A 5 5.48 1.03 2.75
CA VAL A 5 5.64 2.07 1.74
C VAL A 5 4.53 3.10 1.92
N VAL A 6 4.76 4.32 1.44
CA VAL A 6 3.73 5.36 1.41
C VAL A 6 3.27 5.51 -0.04
N PRO A 7 2.14 4.91 -0.43
CA PRO A 7 1.51 5.18 -1.71
C PRO A 7 0.91 6.58 -1.77
N TYR A 8 1.11 7.25 -2.90
CA TYR A 8 0.45 8.47 -3.32
C TYR A 8 -0.31 8.16 -4.60
N TYR A 9 -1.64 8.23 -4.54
CA TYR A 9 -2.50 8.09 -5.69
C TYR A 9 -2.91 9.48 -6.18
N HIS A 10 -2.62 9.74 -7.45
CA HIS A 10 -2.99 10.97 -8.14
C HIS A 10 -3.86 10.64 -9.33
N THR A 11 -4.85 11.48 -9.59
CA THR A 11 -5.76 11.29 -10.71
C THR A 11 -6.10 12.64 -11.31
N ILE A 12 -5.73 12.83 -12.58
CA ILE A 12 -6.12 14.01 -13.34
C ILE A 12 -7.53 13.73 -13.87
N ARG A 13 -8.55 14.25 -13.20
CA ARG A 13 -9.94 14.17 -13.68
C ARG A 13 -10.55 15.56 -13.81
N PRO A 14 -11.02 15.96 -15.01
CA PRO A 14 -11.69 17.25 -15.21
C PRO A 14 -13.08 17.31 -14.55
N PHE A 15 -13.68 16.18 -14.16
CA PHE A 15 -15.01 16.09 -13.55
C PHE A 15 -15.03 15.01 -12.45
N LEU A 16 -15.93 15.15 -11.47
CA LEU A 16 -16.18 14.13 -10.44
C LEU A 16 -16.86 12.92 -11.06
N ILE A 17 -16.11 11.85 -11.29
CA ILE A 17 -16.62 10.54 -11.72
C ILE A 17 -16.30 9.57 -10.59
N ASP A 18 -17.26 8.71 -10.24
CA ASP A 18 -17.13 7.59 -9.30
C ASP A 18 -17.11 7.91 -7.79
N GLY A 19 -17.71 9.05 -7.37
CA GLY A 19 -17.91 9.36 -5.94
C GLY A 19 -16.62 9.65 -5.14
N LEU A 20 -15.51 9.93 -5.83
CA LEU A 20 -14.21 10.21 -5.22
C LEU A 20 -14.11 11.67 -4.77
N HIS A 21 -13.89 11.89 -3.48
CA HIS A 21 -13.93 13.21 -2.82
C HIS A 21 -12.63 14.02 -2.89
N ALA A 22 -11.52 13.40 -3.28
CA ALA A 22 -10.21 14.05 -3.42
C ALA A 22 -9.50 13.68 -4.74
N GLN A 23 -8.55 14.53 -5.16
CA GLN A 23 -7.66 14.27 -6.30
C GLN A 23 -6.33 13.60 -5.88
N TYR A 24 -6.03 13.64 -4.58
CA TYR A 24 -4.83 13.05 -3.97
C TYR A 24 -5.26 12.15 -2.82
N TYR A 25 -4.76 10.92 -2.81
CA TYR A 25 -4.90 10.00 -1.69
C TYR A 25 -3.52 9.54 -1.25
N ARG A 26 -3.36 9.42 0.07
CA ARG A 26 -2.12 9.00 0.70
C ARG A 26 -2.44 8.02 1.81
N GLY A 27 -1.69 6.95 1.87
CA GLY A 27 -1.88 5.92 2.89
C GLY A 27 -0.60 5.19 3.21
N THR A 28 -0.75 3.99 3.76
CA THR A 28 0.36 3.08 4.03
C THR A 28 0.12 1.77 3.28
N GLY A 29 1.15 1.28 2.62
CA GLY A 29 1.19 -0.02 1.97
C GLY A 29 2.14 -0.97 2.66
N LEU A 30 1.85 -2.27 2.57
CA LEU A 30 2.70 -3.35 3.05
C LEU A 30 3.33 -4.05 1.85
N VAL A 31 4.65 -4.22 1.85
CA VAL A 31 5.34 -5.00 0.82
C VAL A 31 4.99 -6.47 1.04
N ALA A 32 4.16 -7.03 0.16
CA ALA A 32 3.72 -8.43 0.25
C ALA A 32 4.77 -9.37 -0.37
N ASP A 33 5.38 -8.96 -1.47
CA ASP A 33 6.42 -9.73 -2.15
C ASP A 33 7.44 -8.76 -2.76
N ALA A 34 8.62 -8.65 -2.16
CA ALA A 34 9.68 -7.75 -2.60
C ALA A 34 10.37 -8.23 -3.90
N GLU A 35 10.35 -9.54 -4.20
CA GLU A 35 10.97 -10.09 -5.41
C GLU A 35 10.11 -9.84 -6.64
N LYS A 36 8.79 -9.93 -6.48
CA LYS A 36 7.81 -9.60 -7.54
C LYS A 36 7.42 -8.12 -7.56
N GLY A 37 7.83 -7.35 -6.56
CA GLY A 37 7.49 -5.94 -6.43
C GLY A 37 6.02 -5.69 -6.15
N LEU A 38 5.41 -6.47 -5.24
CA LEU A 38 3.99 -6.36 -4.89
C LEU A 38 3.80 -5.68 -3.54
N VAL A 39 2.90 -4.70 -3.53
CA VAL A 39 2.46 -3.96 -2.35
C VAL A 39 0.95 -4.11 -2.19
N VAL A 40 0.53 -4.45 -0.97
CA VAL A 40 -0.87 -4.42 -0.57
C VAL A 40 -1.16 -3.07 0.08
N VAL A 41 -2.20 -2.40 -0.39
CA VAL A 41 -2.68 -1.12 0.13
C VAL A 41 -4.18 -1.23 0.40
N ASP A 42 -4.73 -0.33 1.21
CA ASP A 42 -6.18 -0.25 1.36
C ASP A 42 -6.82 0.38 0.11
N ARG A 43 -8.07 0.01 -0.17
CA ARG A 43 -8.79 0.57 -1.33
C ARG A 43 -9.08 2.05 -1.17
N ASN A 44 -9.24 2.59 0.04
CA ASN A 44 -9.49 4.03 0.18
C ASN A 44 -8.28 4.87 -0.26
N THR A 45 -7.08 4.31 -0.17
CA THR A 45 -5.84 4.91 -0.68
C THR A 45 -5.67 4.76 -2.19
N VAL A 46 -6.04 3.61 -2.77
CA VAL A 46 -6.04 3.37 -4.22
C VAL A 46 -7.44 2.92 -4.64
N PRO A 47 -8.34 3.89 -4.90
CA PRO A 47 -9.77 3.60 -5.03
C PRO A 47 -10.19 3.15 -6.42
N SER A 48 -9.37 3.44 -7.43
CA SER A 48 -9.62 3.12 -8.83
C SER A 48 -8.32 2.71 -9.52
N GLY A 49 -8.44 1.93 -10.60
CA GLY A 49 -7.32 1.59 -11.47
C GLY A 49 -6.97 2.70 -12.47
N MET A 50 -7.79 3.76 -12.58
CA MET A 50 -7.63 4.84 -13.56
C MET A 50 -6.87 6.05 -12.97
N GLY A 51 -5.70 5.81 -12.38
CA GLY A 51 -4.85 6.87 -11.84
C GLY A 51 -3.40 6.45 -11.68
N ASP A 52 -2.56 7.45 -11.49
CA ASP A 52 -1.12 7.29 -11.31
C ASP A 52 -0.83 6.99 -9.84
N VAL A 53 -0.02 5.96 -9.58
CA VAL A 53 0.45 5.63 -8.23
C VAL A 53 1.94 5.89 -8.14
N THR A 54 2.34 6.63 -7.13
CA THR A 54 3.74 6.79 -6.74
C THR A 54 3.94 6.11 -5.39
N LEU A 55 4.94 5.23 -5.28
CA LEU A 55 5.32 4.58 -4.03
C LEU A 55 6.57 5.23 -3.47
N SER A 56 6.50 5.68 -2.21
CA SER A 56 7.65 6.20 -1.47
C SER A 56 8.20 5.15 -0.50
N PHE A 57 9.47 4.80 -0.67
CA PHE A 57 10.24 3.89 0.17
C PHE A 57 11.20 4.68 1.05
N GLY A 58 11.19 4.40 2.35
CA GLY A 58 12.09 5.06 3.31
C GLY A 58 11.95 6.59 3.39
N GLY A 59 10.88 7.17 2.82
CA GLY A 59 10.63 8.61 2.78
C GLY A 59 11.50 9.40 1.80
N SER A 60 12.35 8.74 1.01
CA SER A 60 13.31 9.41 0.12
C SER A 60 13.32 8.88 -1.31
N VAL A 61 12.90 7.64 -1.53
CA VAL A 61 12.89 7.02 -2.86
C VAL A 61 11.46 6.93 -3.35
N GLU A 62 11.14 7.67 -4.41
CA GLU A 62 9.83 7.67 -5.05
C GLU A 62 9.89 6.97 -6.41
N ILE A 63 9.03 5.99 -6.62
CA ILE A 63 8.99 5.20 -7.86
C ILE A 63 7.54 5.08 -8.35
N PRO A 64 7.33 4.92 -9.67
CA PRO A 64 6.00 4.63 -10.19
C PRO A 64 5.54 3.23 -9.76
N GLY A 65 4.25 3.12 -9.48
CA GLY A 65 3.54 1.87 -9.24
C GLY A 65 2.35 1.72 -10.19
N LYS A 66 1.88 0.48 -10.37
CA LYS A 66 0.73 0.15 -11.21
C LYS A 66 -0.31 -0.62 -10.40
N VAL A 67 -1.57 -0.23 -10.53
CA VAL A 67 -2.68 -0.94 -9.88
C VAL A 67 -2.93 -2.25 -10.62
N GLU A 68 -2.76 -3.38 -9.94
CA GLU A 68 -3.00 -4.71 -10.52
C GLU A 68 -4.40 -5.22 -10.19
N CYS A 69 -4.88 -5.00 -8.98
CA CYS A 69 -6.24 -5.38 -8.60
C CYS A 69 -6.83 -4.50 -7.51
N ILE A 70 -8.16 -4.43 -7.49
CA ILE A 70 -8.94 -3.77 -6.45
C ILE A 70 -10.05 -4.72 -6.03
N ASN A 71 -10.12 -5.02 -4.74
CA ASN A 71 -11.19 -5.77 -4.12
C ASN A 71 -12.08 -4.81 -3.31
N PRO A 72 -13.28 -4.46 -3.83
CA PRO A 72 -14.17 -3.51 -3.18
C PRO A 72 -14.81 -4.04 -1.90
N ILE A 73 -14.93 -5.37 -1.75
CA ILE A 73 -15.60 -5.99 -0.59
C ILE A 73 -14.68 -6.01 0.63
N HIS A 74 -13.40 -6.30 0.42
CA HIS A 74 -12.42 -6.47 1.51
C HIS A 74 -11.54 -5.24 1.76
N ASN A 75 -11.82 -4.11 1.08
CA ASN A 75 -11.04 -2.86 1.19
C ASN A 75 -9.53 -3.07 0.91
N ILE A 76 -9.21 -3.90 -0.09
CA ILE A 76 -7.82 -4.23 -0.45
C ILE A 76 -7.58 -3.84 -1.92
N SER A 77 -6.44 -3.21 -2.17
CA SER A 77 -5.89 -3.01 -3.52
C SER A 77 -4.45 -3.53 -3.57
N VAL A 78 -4.03 -4.03 -4.73
CA VAL A 78 -2.65 -4.48 -4.96
C VAL A 78 -2.01 -3.59 -6.01
N VAL A 79 -0.80 -3.12 -5.68
CA VAL A 79 0.02 -2.27 -6.55
C VAL A 79 1.34 -2.98 -6.82
N SER A 80 1.75 -3.04 -8.08
CA SER A 80 3.05 -3.53 -8.51
C SER A 80 4.05 -2.39 -8.71
N TYR A 81 5.33 -2.68 -8.56
CA TYR A 81 6.45 -1.77 -8.87
C TYR A 81 7.63 -2.55 -9.43
N ASP A 82 8.56 -1.87 -10.12
CA ASP A 82 9.81 -2.51 -10.58
C ASP A 82 10.82 -2.61 -9.42
N PRO A 83 11.17 -3.83 -8.94
CA PRO A 83 12.12 -4.02 -7.85
C PRO A 83 13.51 -3.45 -8.12
N LYS A 84 13.90 -3.31 -9.40
CA LYS A 84 15.19 -2.74 -9.79
C LYS A 84 15.34 -1.29 -9.38
N LEU A 85 14.23 -0.55 -9.25
CA LEU A 85 14.25 0.85 -8.85
C LEU A 85 14.53 1.06 -7.35
N VAL A 86 14.44 0.00 -6.55
CA VAL A 86 14.69 0.02 -5.09
C VAL A 86 15.78 -0.96 -4.67
N SER A 87 16.61 -1.44 -5.61
CA SER A 87 17.64 -2.46 -5.34
C SER A 87 18.70 -2.01 -4.33
N SER A 88 18.89 -0.70 -4.17
CA SER A 88 19.80 -0.12 -3.17
C SER A 88 19.21 -0.07 -1.75
N LEU A 89 17.92 -0.34 -1.58
CA LEU A 89 17.23 -0.31 -0.30
C LEU A 89 17.03 -1.72 0.27
N PRO A 90 17.10 -1.88 1.61
CA PRO A 90 16.85 -3.17 2.26
C PRO A 90 15.34 -3.45 2.40
N VAL A 91 14.63 -3.51 1.27
CA VAL A 91 13.20 -3.84 1.19
C VAL A 91 12.99 -5.31 1.56
N LYS A 92 11.98 -5.61 2.38
CA LYS A 92 11.65 -6.98 2.79
C LYS A 92 10.16 -7.25 2.66
N SER A 93 9.83 -8.44 2.17
CA SER A 93 8.45 -8.96 2.20
C SER A 93 7.97 -9.10 3.64
N ALA A 94 6.73 -8.71 3.90
CA ALA A 94 6.05 -9.00 5.13
C ALA A 94 5.89 -10.51 5.31
N LYS A 95 6.03 -10.99 6.55
CA LYS A 95 5.73 -12.37 6.88
C LYS A 95 4.27 -12.47 7.28
N PHE A 96 3.49 -13.21 6.49
CA PHE A 96 2.12 -13.57 6.86
C PHE A 96 2.18 -14.78 7.80
N HIS A 97 1.43 -14.72 8.88
CA HIS A 97 1.32 -15.84 9.81
C HIS A 97 0.22 -16.78 9.32
N GLU A 98 0.58 -18.04 9.05
CA GLU A 98 -0.36 -19.10 8.70
C GLU A 98 -0.89 -19.76 9.99
N GLY A 99 -1.74 -19.06 10.75
CA GLY A 99 -2.28 -19.64 11.98
C GLY A 99 -3.24 -18.75 12.75
N GLY A 100 -4.40 -19.32 13.10
CA GLY A 100 -5.26 -18.94 14.23
C GLY A 100 -5.87 -17.53 14.23
N LYS A 101 -7.05 -17.40 14.84
CA LYS A 101 -7.59 -16.09 15.21
C LYS A 101 -6.52 -15.38 16.06
N PRO A 102 -6.11 -14.13 15.76
CA PRO A 102 -5.21 -13.40 16.63
C PRO A 102 -5.84 -13.33 18.02
N GLU A 103 -5.05 -13.58 19.05
CA GLU A 103 -5.52 -13.35 20.41
C GLU A 103 -5.90 -11.86 20.54
N PRO A 104 -7.06 -11.54 21.15
CA PRO A 104 -7.41 -10.15 21.43
C PRO A 104 -6.24 -9.49 22.15
N ALA A 105 -5.92 -8.26 21.76
CA ALA A 105 -4.94 -7.47 22.49
C ALA A 105 -5.53 -7.15 23.87
N ASP A 106 -5.24 -7.98 24.87
CA ASP A 106 -5.56 -7.68 26.26
C ASP A 106 -4.92 -6.34 26.60
N GLU A 107 -5.73 -5.39 27.07
CA GLU A 107 -5.27 -4.14 27.66
C GLU A 107 -4.34 -4.49 28.81
N LYS A 108 -3.02 -4.43 28.57
CA LYS A 108 -2.07 -4.34 29.68
C LYS A 108 -2.39 -3.06 30.42
N LYS A 109 -3.14 -3.21 31.52
CA LYS A 109 -3.29 -2.20 32.56
C LYS A 109 -1.91 -1.61 32.84
N LYS A 110 -1.85 -0.29 32.71
CA LYS A 110 -0.77 0.55 33.19
C LYS A 110 -0.62 0.30 34.70
N SER A 111 0.40 -0.47 35.07
CA SER A 111 0.96 -0.61 36.42
C SER A 111 2.48 -0.54 36.19
N GLU A 112 3.25 0.39 36.73
CA GLU A 112 3.13 1.37 37.82
C GLU A 112 3.72 2.71 37.38
#